data_AF-A0A1H6ZWZ4-F1
#
_entry.id   AF-A0A1H6ZWZ4-F1
#
_cell.length_a   1.000
_cell.length_b   1.000
_cell.length_c   1.000
_cell.angle_alpha   90.00
_cell.angle_beta   90.00
_cell.angle_gamma   90.00
#
_symmetry.space_group_name_H-M   'P 1'
#
loop_
_entity.id
_entity.type
_entity.pdbx_description
1 polymer ?
#
loop_
_entity_poly.entity_id
_entity_poly.type
_entity_poly.pdbx_seq_one_letter_code
_entity_poly.pdbx_strand_id
1 'polypeptide(L)'
;MVKRLEYEALNARGYPYMREARVVGELPLADRRPALDAALAAVSKSLGMPALKALSFGLPVFAAFGLNRREAGRHEQAALLLTQGADLSLDFVPAYTSANV
;
A
#
# COMPACT_ATOMS: atom_id res chain seq x y z
N MET A 1 -17.25 -7.55 0.58
CA MET A 1 -16.09 -7.39 -0.32
C MET A 1 -16.38 -6.21 -1.22
N VAL A 2 -15.50 -5.20 -1.27
CA VAL A 2 -15.69 -4.03 -2.13
C VAL A 2 -14.97 -4.32 -3.44
N LYS A 3 -15.68 -4.23 -4.57
CA LYS A 3 -15.04 -4.33 -5.89
C LYS A 3 -14.07 -3.16 -6.03
N ARG A 4 -12.86 -3.42 -6.53
CA ARG A 4 -11.88 -2.37 -6.78
C ARG A 4 -12.47 -1.36 -7.76
N LEU A 5 -12.27 -0.07 -7.45
CA LEU A 5 -12.71 1.02 -8.30
C LEU A 5 -11.96 0.97 -9.63
N GLU A 6 -12.64 1.35 -10.72
CA GLU A 6 -11.98 1.55 -12.00
C GLU A 6 -11.09 2.81 -11.94
N TYR A 7 -9.94 2.72 -12.59
CA TYR A 7 -8.90 3.73 -12.62
C TYR A 7 -8.35 3.85 -14.04
N GLU A 8 -8.25 5.08 -14.52
CA GLU A 8 -7.61 5.39 -15.80
C GLU A 8 -6.09 5.40 -15.62
N ALA A 9 -5.43 4.37 -16.14
CA ALA A 9 -3.98 4.22 -16.10
C ALA A 9 -3.37 4.47 -17.47
N LEU A 10 -2.04 4.62 -17.52
CA LEU A 10 -1.28 4.68 -18.77
C LEU A 10 -0.62 3.32 -19.05
N ASN A 11 -0.74 2.83 -20.28
CA ASN A 11 -0.07 1.61 -20.71
C ASN A 11 1.42 1.88 -21.01
N ALA A 12 2.17 0.85 -21.40
CA ALA A 12 3.62 0.97 -21.68
C ALA A 12 3.96 1.95 -22.82
N ARG A 13 2.98 2.35 -23.64
CA ARG A 13 3.13 3.34 -24.72
C ARG A 13 2.61 4.73 -24.32
N GLY A 14 2.15 4.90 -23.08
CA GLY A 14 1.59 6.16 -22.58
C GLY A 14 0.13 6.42 -22.98
N TYR A 15 -0.59 5.44 -23.52
CA TYR A 15 -2.01 5.61 -23.84
C TYR A 15 -2.91 5.28 -22.64
N PRO A 16 -4.01 6.04 -22.43
CA PRO A 16 -4.96 5.77 -21.37
C PRO A 16 -5.67 4.44 -21.60
N TYR A 17 -5.91 3.71 -20.52
CA TYR A 17 -6.77 2.52 -20.49
C TYR A 17 -7.38 2.36 -19.09
N MET A 18 -8.56 1.77 -19.03
CA MET A 18 -9.25 1.50 -17.76
C MET A 18 -8.76 0.16 -17.18
N ARG A 19 -8.45 0.16 -15.88
CA ARG A 19 -8.22 -1.05 -15.09
C ARG A 19 -8.69 -0.84 -13.66
N GLU A 20 -8.72 -1.90 -12.87
CA GLU A 20 -8.92 -1.76 -11.44
C GLU A 20 -7.75 -1.03 -10.77
N ALA A 21 -8.07 -0.21 -9.76
CA ALA A 21 -7.10 0.39 -8.86
C ALA A 21 -6.29 -0.69 -8.15
N ARG A 22 -4.98 -0.48 -8.02
CA ARG A 22 -4.01 -1.43 -7.47
C ARG A 22 -3.30 -0.91 -6.24
N VAL A 23 -3.11 0.40 -6.14
CA VAL A 23 -2.41 1.05 -5.02
C VAL A 23 -3.27 2.13 -4.38
N VAL A 24 -2.94 2.51 -3.15
CA VAL A 24 -3.67 3.54 -2.38
C VAL A 24 -3.77 4.86 -3.16
N GLY A 25 -2.73 5.27 -3.87
CA GLY A 25 -2.67 6.52 -4.64
C GLY A 25 -3.70 6.62 -5.75
N GLU A 26 -4.23 5.49 -6.22
CA GLU A 26 -5.24 5.42 -7.27
C GLU A 26 -6.67 5.56 -6.72
N LEU A 27 -6.86 5.53 -5.40
CA LEU A 27 -8.15 5.75 -4.77
C LEU A 27 -8.56 7.24 -4.79
N PRO A 28 -9.87 7.53 -4.70
CA PRO A 28 -10.37 8.87 -4.41
C PRO A 28 -9.73 9.43 -3.14
N LEU A 29 -9.48 10.75 -3.10
CA LEU A 29 -8.74 11.39 -2.00
C LEU A 29 -9.32 11.06 -0.61
N ALA A 30 -10.65 10.99 -0.50
CA ALA A 30 -11.36 10.68 0.74
C ALA A 30 -11.07 9.27 1.27
N ASP A 31 -10.76 8.31 0.38
CA ASP A 31 -10.61 6.89 0.73
C ASP A 31 -9.16 6.50 1.04
N ARG A 32 -8.19 7.34 0.68
CA ARG A 32 -6.75 7.05 0.82
C ARG A 32 -6.33 6.87 2.28
N ARG A 33 -6.77 7.77 3.17
CA ARG A 33 -6.43 7.69 4.60
C ARG A 33 -7.07 6.46 5.26
N PRO A 34 -8.39 6.22 5.12
CA PRO A 34 -9.01 4.98 5.59
C PRO A 34 -8.32 3.71 5.08
N ALA A 35 -7.90 3.69 3.81
CA ALA A 35 -7.20 2.55 3.24
C ALA A 35 -5.84 2.29 3.93
N LEU A 36 -5.04 3.33 4.18
CA LEU A 36 -3.76 3.20 4.90
C LEU A 36 -3.95 2.71 6.34
N ASP A 37 -4.96 3.23 7.04
CA ASP A 37 -5.26 2.80 8.40
C ASP A 37 -5.69 1.33 8.43
N ALA A 38 -6.51 0.89 7.47
CA ALA A 38 -6.92 -0.50 7.33
C ALA A 38 -5.77 -1.44 6.92
N ALA A 39 -4.78 -0.95 6.18
CA ALA A 39 -3.63 -1.75 5.75
C ALA A 39 -2.62 -2.05 6.86
N LEU A 40 -2.58 -1.22 7.91
CA LEU A 40 -1.54 -1.26 8.94
C LEU A 40 -1.37 -2.65 9.57
N ALA A 41 -2.48 -3.31 9.89
CA ALA A 41 -2.47 -4.64 10.51
C ALA A 41 -1.91 -5.72 9.56
N ALA A 42 -2.31 -5.69 8.28
CA ALA A 42 -1.83 -6.65 7.29
C ALA A 42 -0.34 -6.44 6.96
N VAL A 43 0.09 -5.18 6.85
CA VAL A 43 1.51 -4.83 6.65
C VAL A 43 2.34 -5.27 7.86
N SER A 44 1.89 -4.99 9.08
CA SER A 44 2.58 -5.42 10.31
C SER A 44 2.72 -6.95 10.37
N LYS A 45 1.66 -7.68 10.00
CA LYS A 45 1.68 -9.14 9.92
C LYS A 45 2.67 -9.64 8.85
N SER A 46 2.71 -9.01 7.69
CA SER A 46 3.64 -9.36 6.60
C SER A 46 5.10 -9.16 7.02
N LEU A 47 5.39 -8.04 7.69
CA LEU A 47 6.74 -7.69 8.12
C LEU A 47 7.20 -8.44 9.38
N GLY A 48 6.29 -9.12 10.09
CA GLY A 48 6.61 -9.78 11.36
C GLY A 48 6.97 -8.81 12.48
N MET A 49 6.56 -7.54 12.39
CA MET A 49 6.90 -6.49 13.35
C MET A 49 5.71 -5.58 13.66
N PRO A 50 5.59 -5.08 14.90
CA PRO A 50 4.55 -4.14 15.26
C PRO A 50 4.82 -2.76 14.66
N ALA A 51 3.78 -2.12 14.12
CA ALA A 51 3.87 -0.72 13.76
C ALA A 51 3.93 0.18 15.01
N LEU A 52 4.83 1.15 14.99
CA LEU A 52 4.98 2.16 16.05
C LEU A 52 4.16 3.43 15.76
N LYS A 53 3.79 3.65 14.49
CA LYS A 53 3.00 4.79 14.03
C LYS A 53 2.03 4.35 12.93
N ALA A 54 1.07 5.19 12.60
CA ALA A 54 0.24 5.00 11.41
C ALA A 54 1.07 5.14 10.12
N LEU A 55 0.61 4.47 9.05
CA LEU A 55 1.15 4.67 7.71
C LEU A 55 0.81 6.10 7.22
N SER A 56 1.71 6.66 6.42
CA SER A 56 1.56 8.00 5.84
C SER A 56 1.64 7.92 4.32
N PHE A 57 0.81 8.71 3.63
CA PHE A 57 0.70 8.71 2.18
C PHE A 57 2.04 9.03 1.48
N GLY A 58 2.74 10.07 1.95
CA GLY A 58 3.98 10.54 1.32
C GLY A 58 5.27 9.92 1.87
N LEU A 59 5.20 9.07 2.89
CA LEU A 59 6.38 8.50 3.52
C LEU A 59 6.54 7.02 3.16
N PRO A 60 7.78 6.51 3.11
CA PRO A 60 8.03 5.08 3.03
C PRO A 60 7.42 4.32 4.21
N VAL A 61 6.96 3.09 3.97
CA VAL A 61 6.36 2.20 4.98
C VAL A 61 7.25 2.07 6.21
N PHE A 62 8.58 1.98 6.06
CA PHE A 62 9.52 1.82 7.18
C PHE A 62 9.40 2.92 8.25
N ALA A 63 8.95 4.13 7.89
CA ALA A 63 8.80 5.24 8.82
C ALA A 63 7.77 4.95 9.93
N ALA A 64 6.84 4.01 9.69
CA ALA A 64 5.87 3.53 10.65
C ALA A 64 6.44 2.47 11.61
N PHE A 65 7.58 1.85 11.29
CA PHE A 65 8.13 0.68 12.00
C PHE A 65 9.44 0.98 12.76
N GLY A 66 9.80 2.26 12.91
CA GLY A 66 10.98 2.67 13.69
C GLY A 66 12.33 2.36 13.04
N LEU A 67 12.33 1.91 11.79
CA LEU A 67 13.55 1.67 11.03
C LEU A 67 14.06 2.97 10.40
N ASN A 68 15.35 3.02 10.12
CA ASN A 68 15.91 3.96 9.14
C ASN A 68 16.00 3.32 7.75
N ARG A 69 16.29 4.13 6.73
CA ARG A 69 16.38 3.68 5.33
C ARG A 69 17.41 2.56 5.14
N ARG A 70 18.54 2.59 5.85
CA ARG A 70 19.62 1.60 5.73
C ARG A 70 19.18 0.24 6.30
N GLU A 71 18.50 0.24 7.44
CA GLU A 71 17.93 -0.97 8.06
C GLU A 71 16.83 -1.56 7.18
N ALA A 72 15.91 -0.72 6.72
CA ALA A 72 14.84 -1.12 5.80
C ALA A 72 15.40 -1.78 4.54
N GLY A 73 16.47 -1.23 3.95
CA GLY A 73 17.12 -1.79 2.76
C GLY A 73 17.83 -3.14 2.97
N ARG A 74 18.09 -3.54 4.22
CA ARG A 74 18.70 -4.84 4.56
C ARG A 74 17.68 -5.87 5.03
N HIS A 75 16.43 -5.46 5.21
CA HIS A 75 15.35 -6.34 5.63
C HIS A 75 14.95 -7.28 4.48
N GLU A 76 14.48 -8.48 4.80
CA GLU A 76 13.99 -9.44 3.81
C GLU A 76 12.82 -8.88 2.98
N GLN A 77 11.98 -8.04 3.59
CA GLN A 77 10.89 -7.31 2.94
C GLN A 77 11.26 -5.85 2.58
N ALA A 78 12.52 -5.60 2.20
CA ALA A 78 13.00 -4.26 1.84
C ALA A 78 12.12 -3.56 0.79
N ALA A 79 11.61 -4.31 -0.20
CA ALA A 79 10.72 -3.78 -1.23
C ALA A 79 9.47 -3.11 -0.61
N LEU A 80 8.78 -3.81 0.30
CA LEU A 80 7.60 -3.29 1.01
C LEU A 80 7.98 -2.10 1.90
N LEU A 81 9.05 -2.22 2.68
CA LEU A 81 9.48 -1.17 3.62
C LEU A 81 9.88 0.13 2.93
N LEU A 82 10.47 0.04 1.74
CA LEU A 82 10.88 1.19 0.93
C LEU A 82 9.76 1.74 0.04
N THR A 83 8.62 1.05 -0.07
CA THR A 83 7.44 1.52 -0.81
C THR A 83 6.85 2.75 -0.13
N GLN A 84 6.48 3.79 -0.89
CA GLN A 84 5.75 4.94 -0.34
C GLN A 84 4.31 4.55 -0.01
N GLY A 85 3.67 5.20 0.97
CA GLY A 85 2.27 4.89 1.31
C GLY A 85 1.30 5.03 0.13
N ALA A 86 1.53 5.99 -0.77
CA ALA A 86 0.76 6.14 -2.00
C ALA A 86 0.87 4.92 -2.94
N ASP A 87 2.02 4.25 -2.94
CA ASP A 87 2.30 3.09 -3.80
C ASP A 87 2.00 1.76 -3.10
N LEU A 88 1.49 1.79 -1.86
CA LEU A 88 1.13 0.59 -1.12
C LEU A 88 0.01 -0.16 -1.84
N SER A 89 0.21 -1.45 -2.10
CA SER A 89 -0.79 -2.30 -2.74
C SER A 89 -2.09 -2.37 -1.94
N LEU A 90 -3.22 -2.29 -2.64
CA LEU A 90 -4.55 -2.54 -2.08
C LEU A 90 -4.74 -3.99 -1.63
N ASP A 91 -3.84 -4.90 -1.98
CA ASP A 91 -3.84 -6.27 -1.45
C ASP A 91 -3.65 -6.31 0.08
N PHE A 92 -3.00 -5.28 0.65
CA PHE A 92 -2.86 -5.12 2.10
C PHE A 92 -4.11 -4.52 2.75
N VAL A 93 -5.09 -4.04 1.98
CA VAL A 93 -6.29 -3.39 2.49
C VAL A 93 -7.44 -4.41 2.47
N PRO A 94 -7.95 -4.88 3.64
CA PRO A 94 -8.91 -5.99 3.70
C PRO A 94 -10.18 -5.81 2.89
N ALA A 95 -10.62 -4.56 2.66
CA ALA A 95 -11.80 -4.28 1.84
C ALA A 95 -11.65 -4.69 0.38
N TYR A 96 -10.40 -4.74 -0.13
CA TYR A 96 -10.04 -4.94 -1.54
C TYR A 96 -9.27 -6.24 -1.81
N THR A 97 -9.00 -7.04 -0.79
CA THR A 97 -8.41 -8.37 -0.95
C THR A 97 -9.51 -9.34 -1.40
N SER A 98 -9.37 -9.91 -2.60
CA SER A 98 -10.13 -11.09 -2.99
C SER A 98 -9.69 -12.23 -2.07
N ALA A 99 -10.57 -12.70 -1.19
CA ALA A 99 -10.32 -13.94 -0.49
C ALA A 99 -10.30 -15.06 -1.55
N ASN A 100 -9.11 -15.42 -2.03
CA ASN A 100 -8.89 -16.73 -2.62
C ASN A 100 -9.00 -17.73 -1.48
N VAL A 101 -10.20 -18.30 -1.33
CA VAL A 101 -10.37 -19.67 -0.84
C VAL A 101 -10.44 -20.55 -2.08
#